data_AF-A0A2V5VF85-F1
#
_entry.id   AF-A0A2V5VF85-F1
#
_cell.length_a   1.000
_cell.length_b   1.000
_cell.length_c   1.000
_cell.angle_alpha   90.00
_cell.angle_beta   90.00
_cell.angle_gamma   90.00
#
_symmetry.space_group_name_H-M   'P 1'
#
loop_
_entity.id
_entity.type
_entity.pdbx_description
1 polymer ?
#
loop_
_entity_poly.entity_id
_entity_poly.type
_entity_poly.pdbx_seq_one_letter_code
_entity_poly.pdbx_strand_id
1 'polypeptide(L)' 'VNFGNVAKIFDEQGNLLDQSYVRRVDKFLNELVWMARVLRHGRENIAPV' A
#
# COMPACT_ATOMS: atom_id res chain seq x y z
N VAL A 1 -1.21 -3.29 4.62
CA VAL A 1 -2.09 -2.64 5.63
C VAL A 1 -3.12 -3.66 6.09
N ASN A 2 -3.26 -3.90 7.40
CA ASN A 2 -4.28 -4.81 7.92
C ASN A 2 -5.54 -4.00 8.29
N PHE A 3 -6.71 -4.51 7.88
CA PHE A 3 -8.02 -3.95 8.20
C PHE A 3 -8.77 -4.94 9.13
N GLY A 4 -8.68 -4.72 10.44
CA GLY A 4 -9.40 -5.54 11.42
C GLY A 4 -10.89 -5.24 11.42
N ASN A 5 -11.74 -6.27 11.52
CA ASN A 5 -13.21 -6.15 11.49
C ASN A 5 -13.72 -5.38 10.25
N VAL A 6 -13.32 -5.81 9.04
CA VAL A 6 -13.64 -5.14 7.76
C VAL A 6 -15.11 -4.75 7.60
N ALA A 7 -16.05 -5.59 8.06
CA ALA A 7 -17.49 -5.32 8.00
C ALA A 7 -17.94 -4.08 8.80
N LYS A 8 -17.12 -3.57 9.73
CA LYS A 8 -17.41 -2.39 10.56
C LYS A 8 -16.67 -1.14 10.11
N ILE A 9 -15.89 -1.22 9.02
CA ILE A 9 -15.03 -0.12 8.57
C ILE A 9 -15.72 0.73 7.50
N PHE A 10 -16.74 0.18 6.85
CA PHE A 10 -17.48 0.82 5.77
C PHE A 10 -18.92 1.12 6.18
N ASP A 11 -19.48 2.23 5.70
CA ASP A 11 -20.92 2.47 5.75
C ASP A 11 -21.67 1.61 4.71
N GLU A 12 -22.99 1.69 4.70
CA GLU A 12 -23.85 0.94 3.78
C GLU A 12 -23.63 1.31 2.31
N GLN A 13 -23.08 2.50 2.05
CA GLN A 13 -22.75 3.00 0.71
C GLN A 13 -21.32 2.62 0.28
N GLY A 14 -20.56 1.96 1.15
CA GLY A 14 -19.19 1.53 0.90
C GLY A 14 -18.13 2.60 1.16
N ASN A 15 -18.46 3.70 1.84
CA ASN A 15 -17.46 4.70 2.23
C ASN A 15 -16.76 4.30 3.52
N LEU A 16 -15.48 4.68 3.64
CA LEU A 16 -14.73 4.51 4.88
C LEU A 16 -15.27 5.41 6.00
N LEU A 17 -15.59 4.81 7.14
CA LEU A 17 -15.97 5.54 8.35
C LEU A 17 -14.78 6.29 8.98
N ASP A 18 -13.56 5.76 8.83
CA ASP A 18 -12.32 6.39 9.31
C ASP A 18 -11.35 6.68 8.15
N GLN A 19 -11.16 7.95 7.87
CA GLN A 19 -10.30 8.43 6.79
C GLN A 19 -8.79 8.23 7.09
N SER A 20 -8.39 7.89 8.31
CA SER A 20 -7.00 7.58 8.64
C SER A 20 -6.48 6.34 7.90
N TYR A 21 -7.39 5.46 7.44
CA TYR A 21 -7.04 4.33 6.58
C TYR A 21 -6.49 4.79 5.22
N VAL A 22 -7.01 5.89 4.65
CA VAL A 22 -6.52 6.44 3.38
C VAL A 22 -5.05 6.81 3.51
N ARG A 23 -4.68 7.54 4.57
CA ARG A 23 -3.28 7.92 4.84
C ARG A 23 -2.37 6.71 5.06
N ARG A 24 -2.85 5.68 5.76
CA ARG A 24 -2.10 4.45 6.00
C ARG A 24 -1.86 3.67 4.71
N VAL A 25 -2.87 3.58 3.86
CA VAL A 25 -2.76 2.93 2.54
C VAL A 25 -1.84 3.71 1.62
N ASP A 26 -1.99 5.04 1.56
CA ASP A 26 -1.13 5.91 0.75
C ASP A 26 0.35 5.74 1.11
N LYS A 27 0.71 5.81 2.40
CA LYS A 27 2.08 5.56 2.85
C LYS A 27 2.58 4.18 2.41
N PHE A 28 1.78 3.13 2.60
CA PHE A 28 2.17 1.77 2.22
C PHE A 28 2.39 1.62 0.71
N LEU A 29 1.49 2.19 -0.11
CA LEU A 29 1.61 2.12 -1.58
C LEU A 29 2.80 2.92 -2.09
N ASN A 30 3.09 4.08 -1.50
CA ASN A 30 4.26 4.88 -1.86
C ASN A 30 5.56 4.10 -1.60
N GLU A 31 5.67 3.42 -0.45
CA GLU A 31 6.81 2.55 -0.15
C GLU A 31 6.90 1.35 -1.12
N LEU A 32 5.77 0.72 -1.43
CA LEU A 32 5.75 -0.40 -2.38
C LEU A 32 6.22 0.03 -3.77
N VAL A 33 5.78 1.19 -4.26
CA VAL A 33 6.22 1.76 -5.54
C VAL A 33 7.72 2.06 -5.50
N TRP A 34 8.22 2.63 -4.39
CA TRP A 34 9.64 2.88 -4.22
C TRP A 34 10.46 1.59 -4.28
N MET A 35 10.07 0.56 -3.53
CA MET A 35 10.74 -0.75 -3.53
C MET A 35 10.71 -1.39 -4.93
N ALA A 36 9.57 -1.33 -5.62
CA ALA A 36 9.44 -1.87 -6.98
C ALA A 36 10.39 -1.18 -7.96
N ARG A 37 10.56 0.15 -7.86
CA ARG A 37 11.52 0.91 -8.67
C ARG A 37 12.96 0.51 -8.36
N VAL A 38 13.31 0.40 -7.08
CA VAL A 38 14.66 0.00 -6.65
C VAL A 38 14.99 -1.42 -7.13
N LEU A 39 14.08 -2.37 -6.92
CA LEU A 39 14.26 -3.76 -7.34
C LEU A 39 14.35 -3.90 -8.87
N ARG A 40 13.55 -3.12 -9.61
CA ARG A 40 13.63 -3.06 -11.07
C ARG A 40 15.01 -2.55 -11.50
N HIS A 41 15.46 -1.43 -10.95
CA HIS A 41 16.77 -0.86 -11.28
C HIS A 41 17.90 -1.86 -10.98
N GLY A 42 17.84 -2.54 -9.83
CA GLY A 42 18.79 -3.57 -9.46
C GLY A 42 18.88 -4.69 -10.50
N ARG A 43 17.74 -5.22 -10.97
CA ARG A 43 17.70 -6.25 -12.03
C ARG A 43 18.26 -5.77 -13.36
N GLU A 44 18.06 -4.50 -13.71
CA GLU A 44 18.45 -3.95 -15.00
C GLU A 44 19.95 -3.58 -15.04
N ASN A 45 20.56 -3.23 -13.90
CA ASN A 45 21.88 -2.57 -13.87
C ASN A 45 22.94 -3.29 -13.05
N ILE A 46 22.56 -4.22 -12.17
CA ILE A 46 23.51 -4.96 -11.34
C ILE A 46 23.71 -6.35 -11.96
N ALA A 47 24.95 -6.69 -12.27
CA ALA A 47 25.29 -8.02 -12.80
C ALA A 47 24.88 -9.10 -11.78
N PRO A 48 24.22 -10.19 -12.22
CA PRO A 48 23.91 -11.30 -11.34
C PRO A 48 25.20 -11.89 -10.76
N VAL A 49 25.15 -12.25 -9.48
CA VAL A 49 26.25 -12.91 -8.75
C VAL A 49 26.24 -14.40 -9.03
#